data_AF-A0A7Z0SDE3-F1
#
_entry.id   AF-A0A7Z0SDE3-F1
#
_cell.length_a   1.000
_cell.length_b   1.000
_cell.length_c   1.000
_cell.angle_alpha   90.00
_cell.angle_beta   90.00
_cell.angle_gamma   90.00
#
_symmetry.space_group_name_H-M   'P 1'
#
loop_
_entity.id
_entity.type
_entity.pdbx_description
1 polymer ?
#
loop_
_entity_poly.entity_id
_entity_poly.type
_entity_poly.pdbx_seq_one_letter_code
_entity_poly.pdbx_strand_id
1 'polypeptide(L)'
;MNRFLLALRFLRRDSRSGELSLLMLALIIAVASATSISLFADRINRTMNFQAAEFLAADLVLTSPDTIAENILQKAHSLDLKQSHGTDFSTMLMENDEFLLAAIKQLQQPLKIRETE
;
A
#
# COMPACT_ATOMS: atom_id res chain seq x y z
N MET A 1 -33.41 13.64 -26.18
CA MET A 1 -32.33 14.12 -25.29
C MET A 1 -32.87 14.96 -24.10
N ASN A 2 -33.94 14.56 -23.41
CA ASN A 2 -34.48 15.34 -22.27
C ASN A 2 -34.90 14.49 -21.05
N ARG A 3 -34.66 13.16 -21.10
CA ARG A 3 -35.01 12.22 -20.03
C ARG A 3 -34.15 12.43 -18.77
N PHE A 4 -32.87 12.76 -18.97
CA PHE A 4 -31.93 13.05 -17.89
C PHE A 4 -32.33 14.30 -17.09
N LEU A 5 -32.77 15.34 -17.80
CA LEU A 5 -33.26 16.60 -17.23
C LEU A 5 -34.55 16.40 -16.41
N LEU A 6 -35.45 15.52 -16.88
CA LEU A 6 -36.65 15.12 -16.15
C LEU A 6 -36.32 14.30 -14.89
N ALA A 7 -35.41 13.33 -14.98
CA ALA A 7 -34.94 12.54 -13.85
C ALA A 7 -34.29 13.41 -12.77
N LEU A 8 -33.43 14.36 -13.17
CA LEU A 8 -32.79 15.30 -12.25
C LEU A 8 -33.80 16.24 -11.58
N ARG A 9 -34.85 16.64 -12.29
CA ARG A 9 -35.93 17.49 -11.75
C ARG A 9 -36.81 16.74 -10.75
N PHE A 10 -37.11 15.46 -10.99
CA PHE A 10 -37.80 14.61 -10.02
C PHE A 10 -36.94 14.38 -8.77
N LEU A 11 -35.64 14.06 -8.95
CA LEU A 11 -34.70 13.89 -7.84
C LEU A 11 -34.57 15.15 -6.98
N ARG A 12 -34.48 16.33 -7.62
CA ARG A 12 -34.40 17.62 -6.92
C ARG A 12 -35.70 17.97 -6.17
N ARG A 13 -36.85 17.49 -6.66
CA ARG A 13 -38.14 17.69 -5.97
C ARG A 13 -38.27 16.75 -4.78
N ASP A 14 -37.91 15.48 -4.95
CA ASP A 14 -38.01 14.47 -3.88
C ASP A 14 -36.93 14.68 -2.80
N SER A 15 -35.79 15.31 -3.14
CA SER A 15 -34.80 15.78 -2.18
C SER A 15 -35.37 16.79 -1.16
N ARG A 16 -36.39 17.57 -1.53
CA ARG A 16 -37.09 18.48 -0.61
C ARG A 16 -37.99 17.76 0.41
N SER A 17 -38.34 16.49 0.16
CA SER A 17 -39.16 15.67 1.05
C SER A 17 -38.38 15.17 2.30
N GLY A 18 -37.08 15.47 2.41
CA GLY A 18 -36.24 15.09 3.55
C GLY A 18 -35.80 13.62 3.55
N GLU A 19 -36.66 12.71 3.12
CA GLU A 19 -36.42 11.25 3.12
C GLU A 19 -35.21 10.85 2.24
N LEU A 20 -35.11 11.39 1.02
CA LEU A 20 -33.97 11.12 0.14
C LEU A 20 -32.66 11.70 0.70
N SER A 21 -32.74 12.83 1.40
CA SER A 21 -31.55 13.42 2.04
C SER A 21 -31.05 12.55 3.18
N LEU A 22 -31.95 11.92 3.95
CA LEU A 22 -31.60 11.00 5.02
C LEU A 22 -30.91 9.74 4.48
N LEU A 23 -31.46 9.15 3.41
CA LEU A 23 -30.84 8.00 2.73
C LEU A 23 -29.46 8.34 2.16
N MET A 24 -29.32 9.51 1.52
CA MET A 24 -28.03 9.98 1.03
C MET A 24 -27.03 10.16 2.17
N LEU A 25 -27.44 10.75 3.29
CA LEU A 25 -26.57 10.97 4.44
C LEU A 25 -26.15 9.62 5.06
N ALA A 26 -27.08 8.66 5.18
CA ALA A 26 -26.77 7.30 5.62
C ALA A 26 -25.78 6.59 4.68
N LEU A 27 -25.96 6.72 3.35
CA LEU A 27 -25.05 6.17 2.36
C LEU A 27 -23.65 6.80 2.46
N ILE A 28 -23.58 8.12 2.56
CA ILE A 28 -22.32 8.85 2.71
C ILE A 28 -21.60 8.39 3.96
N ILE A 29 -22.29 8.30 5.10
CA ILE A 29 -21.72 7.80 6.36
C ILE A 29 -21.23 6.36 6.19
N ALA A 30 -22.02 5.48 5.57
CA ALA A 30 -21.64 4.09 5.38
C ALA A 30 -20.37 3.94 4.53
N VAL A 31 -20.31 4.62 3.38
CA VAL A 31 -19.16 4.57 2.48
C VAL A 31 -17.94 5.22 3.14
N ALA A 32 -18.09 6.40 3.73
CA ALA A 32 -17.00 7.11 4.40
C ALA A 32 -16.43 6.30 5.58
N SER A 33 -17.30 5.64 6.36
CA SER A 33 -16.90 4.75 7.45
C SER A 33 -16.12 3.55 6.94
N ALA A 34 -16.65 2.84 5.94
CA ALA A 34 -15.97 1.68 5.34
C ALA A 34 -14.60 2.06 4.76
N THR A 35 -14.51 3.16 4.01
CA THR A 35 -13.24 3.66 3.46
C THR A 35 -12.26 4.05 4.57
N SER A 36 -12.73 4.72 5.62
CA SER A 36 -11.87 5.12 6.75
C SER A 36 -11.31 3.90 7.48
N ILE A 37 -12.13 2.87 7.70
CA ILE A 37 -11.71 1.60 8.32
C ILE A 37 -10.66 0.91 7.43
N SER A 38 -10.88 0.83 6.11
CA SER A 38 -9.90 0.24 5.19
C SER A 38 -8.56 0.98 5.20
N LEU A 39 -8.58 2.32 5.10
CA LEU A 39 -7.35 3.13 5.15
C LEU A 39 -6.63 2.99 6.50
N PHE A 40 -7.38 2.91 7.59
CA PHE A 40 -6.82 2.72 8.91
C PHE A 40 -6.19 1.33 9.06
N ALA A 41 -6.87 0.28 8.59
CA ALA A 41 -6.34 -1.08 8.57
C ALA A 41 -5.08 -1.19 7.70
N ASP A 42 -5.07 -0.55 6.53
CA ASP A 42 -3.89 -0.47 5.67
C ASP A 42 -2.72 0.24 6.35
N ARG A 43 -3.00 1.32 7.09
CA ARG A 43 -1.98 2.03 7.85
C ARG A 43 -1.43 1.18 8.99
N ILE A 44 -2.27 0.45 9.71
CA ILE A 44 -1.85 -0.49 10.75
C ILE A 44 -0.98 -1.58 10.15
N ASN A 45 -1.44 -2.25 9.08
CA ASN A 45 -0.69 -3.31 8.42
C ASN A 45 0.67 -2.81 7.92
N ARG A 46 0.73 -1.64 7.31
CA ARG A 46 2.00 -1.03 6.87
C ARG A 46 2.93 -0.75 8.05
N THR A 47 2.40 -0.17 9.12
CA THR A 47 3.19 0.18 10.32
C THR A 47 3.70 -1.07 11.03
N MET A 48 2.85 -2.10 11.16
CA MET A 48 3.20 -3.39 11.77
C MET A 48 4.22 -4.14 10.92
N ASN A 49 4.04 -4.19 9.59
CA ASN A 49 4.99 -4.82 8.68
C ASN A 49 6.35 -4.11 8.70
N PHE A 50 6.36 -2.78 8.79
CA PHE A 50 7.61 -2.02 8.88
C PHE A 50 8.30 -2.25 10.22
N GLN A 51 7.58 -2.19 11.33
CA GLN A 51 8.14 -2.44 12.67
C GLN A 51 8.60 -3.89 12.85
N ALA A 52 7.89 -4.87 12.28
CA ALA A 52 8.29 -6.27 12.33
C ALA A 52 9.51 -6.53 11.44
N ALA A 53 9.59 -5.91 10.25
CA ALA A 53 10.78 -5.99 9.40
C ALA A 53 11.99 -5.31 10.06
N GLU A 54 11.79 -4.19 10.74
CA GLU A 54 12.83 -3.49 11.50
C GLU A 54 13.29 -4.31 12.72
N PHE A 55 12.37 -4.99 13.42
CA PHE A 55 12.72 -5.91 14.51
C PHE A 55 13.40 -7.21 14.03
N LEU A 56 13.04 -7.73 12.85
CA LEU A 56 13.68 -8.91 12.24
C LEU A 56 15.05 -8.57 11.61
N ALA A 57 15.25 -7.32 11.19
CA ALA A 57 16.49 -6.79 10.62
C ALA A 57 17.24 -5.86 11.59
N ALA A 58 17.01 -6.03 12.90
CA ALA A 58 17.43 -5.16 13.99
C ALA A 58 18.95 -5.17 14.24
N ASP A 59 19.71 -4.65 13.29
CA ASP A 59 20.89 -3.85 13.65
C ASP A 59 21.15 -2.74 12.64
N LEU A 60 20.91 -2.93 11.33
CA LEU A 60 20.99 -1.85 10.34
C LEU A 60 20.42 -2.25 8.96
N VAL A 61 19.48 -1.48 8.42
CA VAL A 61 19.02 -1.60 7.01
C VAL A 61 19.44 -0.36 6.23
N LEU A 62 20.35 -0.54 5.28
CA LEU A 62 20.79 0.52 4.37
C LEU A 62 20.02 0.41 3.06
N THR A 63 19.11 1.35 2.81
CA THR A 63 18.38 1.48 1.55
C THR A 63 18.97 2.65 0.75
N SER A 64 19.47 2.35 -0.44
CA SER A 64 19.97 3.36 -1.37
C SER A 64 19.30 3.16 -2.73
N PRO A 65 18.81 4.23 -3.39
CA PRO A 65 18.29 4.14 -4.75
C PRO A 65 19.40 3.80 -5.77
N ASP A 66 20.65 4.14 -5.47
CA ASP A 66 21.84 3.78 -6.25
C ASP A 66 22.63 2.65 -5.57
N THR A 67 23.52 1.99 -6.31
CA THR A 67 24.39 0.92 -5.78
C THR A 67 25.12 1.38 -4.53
N ILE A 68 25.03 0.60 -3.44
CA ILE A 68 25.68 0.92 -2.16
C ILE A 68 27.19 1.03 -2.40
N ALA A 69 27.79 2.13 -1.95
CA ALA A 69 29.20 2.41 -2.19
C ALA A 69 30.10 1.32 -1.56
N GLU A 70 31.09 0.85 -2.34
CA GLU A 70 32.01 -0.24 -1.99
C GLU A 70 32.75 -0.01 -0.66
N ASN A 71 32.99 1.26 -0.29
CA ASN A 71 33.64 1.63 0.96
C ASN A 71 32.82 1.25 2.19
N ILE A 72 31.49 1.28 2.10
CA ILE A 72 30.58 0.87 3.19
C ILE A 72 30.61 -0.65 3.33
N LEU A 73 30.62 -1.38 2.21
CA LEU A 73 30.69 -2.85 2.18
C LEU A 73 32.02 -3.36 2.76
N GLN A 74 33.13 -2.74 2.37
CA GLN A 74 34.45 -3.05 2.93
C GLN A 74 34.52 -2.78 4.43
N LYS A 75 33.93 -1.68 4.89
CA LYS A 75 33.90 -1.36 6.32
C LYS A 75 33.01 -2.34 7.09
N ALA A 76 31.87 -2.74 6.55
CA ALA A 76 31.01 -3.77 7.14
C ALA A 76 31.71 -5.14 7.21
N HIS A 77 32.48 -5.50 6.17
CA HIS A 77 33.31 -6.72 6.18
C HIS A 77 34.44 -6.63 7.21
N SER A 78 35.07 -5.46 7.38
CA SER A 78 36.11 -5.25 8.40
C SER A 78 35.59 -5.34 9.83
N LEU A 79 34.28 -5.15 10.02
CA LEU A 79 33.58 -5.25 11.30
C LEU A 79 32.92 -6.62 11.52
N ASP A 80 33.15 -7.59 10.64
CA ASP A 80 32.59 -8.95 10.67
C ASP A 80 31.05 -9.01 10.74
N LEU A 81 30.39 -8.01 10.15
CA LEU A 81 28.93 -7.91 10.14
C LEU A 81 28.32 -8.86 9.10
N LYS A 82 27.26 -9.58 9.48
CA LYS A 82 26.46 -10.40 8.55
C LYS A 82 25.68 -9.50 7.60
N GLN A 83 25.96 -9.61 6.30
CA GLN A 83 25.35 -8.78 5.26
C GLN A 83 24.37 -9.61 4.43
N SER A 84 23.19 -9.06 4.16
CA SER A 84 22.22 -9.61 3.22
C SER A 84 21.83 -8.51 2.24
N HIS A 85 21.95 -8.79 0.94
CA HIS A 85 21.62 -7.84 -0.11
C HIS A 85 20.30 -8.23 -0.76
N GLY A 86 19.45 -7.22 -0.98
CA GLY A 86 18.21 -7.35 -1.73
C GLY A 86 18.10 -6.22 -2.73
N THR A 87 17.42 -6.48 -3.84
CA THR A 87 17.10 -5.47 -4.85
C THR A 87 15.60 -5.53 -5.12
N ASP A 88 14.94 -4.40 -4.91
CA ASP A 88 13.51 -4.24 -5.13
C ASP A 88 13.32 -3.22 -6.26
N PHE A 89 12.58 -3.58 -7.29
CA PHE A 89 12.24 -2.65 -8.38
C PHE A 89 10.81 -2.86 -8.87
N SER A 90 10.14 -1.76 -9.20
CA SER A 90 8.81 -1.77 -9.79
C SER A 90 8.91 -1.81 -11.32
N THR A 91 8.18 -2.71 -11.95
CA THR A 91 8.09 -2.85 -13.41
C THR A 91 6.63 -2.89 -13.84
N MET A 92 6.36 -2.53 -15.09
CA MET A 92 5.03 -2.65 -15.68
C MET A 92 4.96 -3.96 -16.46
N LEU A 93 4.05 -4.84 -16.07
CA LEU A 93 3.77 -6.08 -16.79
C LEU A 93 2.54 -5.85 -17.67
N MET A 94 2.56 -6.46 -18.85
CA MET A 94 1.44 -6.42 -19.78
C MET A 94 0.86 -7.84 -19.90
N GLU A 95 -0.39 -7.99 -19.52
CA GLU A 95 -1.13 -9.25 -19.61
C GLU A 95 -2.50 -8.95 -20.24
N ASN A 96 -2.85 -9.64 -21.32
CA ASN A 96 -4.13 -9.47 -22.04
C ASN A 96 -4.48 -8.01 -22.42
N ASP A 97 -3.52 -7.25 -22.96
CA ASP A 97 -3.64 -5.82 -23.30
C ASP A 97 -3.94 -4.88 -22.11
N GLU A 98 -3.86 -5.35 -20.86
CA GLU A 98 -3.90 -4.52 -19.66
C GLU A 98 -2.50 -4.33 -19.07
N PHE A 99 -2.17 -3.08 -18.75
CA PHE A 99 -0.93 -2.73 -18.05
C PHE A 99 -1.14 -2.83 -16.54
N LEU A 100 -0.41 -3.75 -15.91
CA LEU A 100 -0.42 -3.96 -14.46
C LEU A 100 0.93 -3.52 -13.88
N LEU A 101 0.88 -2.74 -12.80
CA LEU A 101 2.08 -2.38 -12.05
C LEU A 101 2.47 -3.57 -11.15
N ALA A 102 3.66 -4.11 -11.34
CA ALA A 102 4.18 -5.23 -10.56
C ALA A 102 5.49 -4.85 -9.86
N ALA A 103 5.64 -5.24 -8.60
CA ALA A 103 6.89 -5.08 -7.86
C ALA A 103 7.63 -6.40 -7.83
N ILE A 104 8.88 -6.42 -8.31
CA ILE A 104 9.76 -7.58 -8.23
C ILE A 104 10.75 -7.34 -7.08
N LYS A 105 10.77 -8.31 -6.15
CA LYS A 105 11.66 -8.32 -4.99
C LYS A 105 12.62 -9.49 -5.13
N GLN A 106 13.90 -9.20 -5.32
CA GLN A 106 14.96 -10.21 -5.37
C GLN A 106 15.78 -10.17 -4.08
N LEU A 107 15.92 -11.31 -3.42
CA LEU A 107 16.76 -11.48 -2.23
C LEU A 107 17.95 -12.35 -2.62
N GLN A 108 19.20 -11.89 -2.40
CA GLN A 108 20.39 -12.67 -2.76
C GLN A 108 20.57 -13.91 -1.87
N GLN A 109 20.02 -13.89 -0.66
CA GLN A 109 19.92 -15.08 0.19
C GLN A 109 18.54 -15.12 0.84
N PRO A 110 17.94 -16.31 1.00
CA PRO A 110 16.78 -16.48 1.86
C PRO A 110 17.27 -16.26 3.29
N LEU A 111 17.18 -15.02 3.78
CA LEU A 111 17.20 -14.80 5.22
C LEU A 111 16.01 -15.59 5.75
N LYS A 112 16.31 -16.64 6.51
CA LYS A 112 15.32 -17.56 7.07
C LYS A 112 14.37 -16.72 7.92
N ILE A 113 13.24 -16.32 7.33
CA ILE A 113 12.11 -15.79 8.07
C ILE A 113 11.73 -16.90 9.03
N ARG A 114 12.01 -16.69 10.31
CA ARG A 114 11.42 -17.49 11.36
C ARG A 114 9.94 -17.11 11.33
N GLU A 115 9.16 -17.87 10.57
CA GLU A 115 7.72 -17.95 10.81
C GLU A 115 7.56 -18.36 12.27
N THR A 116 7.14 -17.40 13.09
CA THR A 116 6.68 -17.66 14.44
C THR A 116 5.23 -18.13 14.32
N GLU A 117 5.02 -19.40 14.67
CA GLU A 117 3.74 -20.00 15.04
C GLU A 117 3.07 -19.23 16.18
#